data_AF-A0A7S4PK73-F1
#
_entry.id   AF-A0A7S4PK73-F1
#
_cell.length_a   1.000
_cell.length_b   1.000
_cell.length_c   1.000
_cell.angle_alpha   90.00
_cell.angle_beta   90.00
_cell.angle_gamma   90.00
#
_symmetry.space_group_name_H-M   'P 1'
#
loop_
_entity.id
_entity.type
_entity.pdbx_description
1 polymer ?
#
loop_
_entity_poly.entity_id
_entity_poly.type
_entity_poly.pdbx_seq_one_letter_code
_entity_poly.pdbx_strand_id
1 'polypeptide(L)'
;MNRTMSKKGKINIKSFRNPIQMDPNYPDNTWRLLKDAIHEIHKQNASGLSYEELYRNAYNMVLHKYGNLLYSGLEEVVDEHLREVSKTISVAKTDEEFLGKLDEAWENHKISMLMIRDILMYMDRVYVLPACRLPVYDLGLELFRKDIAKAPDIQHRLSEIVLELIRLERTGERID
;
A
#
# COMPACT_ATOMS: atom_id res chain seq x y z
N MET A 1 49.48 -44.60 -11.61
CA MET A 1 49.37 -43.26 -10.98
C MET A 1 47.89 -42.94 -10.79
N ASN A 2 47.28 -43.27 -9.65
CA ASN A 2 45.87 -42.96 -9.38
C ASN A 2 45.78 -41.95 -8.22
N ARG A 3 45.22 -40.77 -8.56
CA ARG A 3 44.94 -39.64 -7.66
C ARG A 3 43.82 -40.02 -6.68
N THR A 4 44.06 -39.86 -5.38
CA THR A 4 43.01 -39.86 -4.37
C THR A 4 42.48 -38.44 -4.16
N MET A 5 41.27 -38.17 -4.63
CA MET A 5 40.51 -36.97 -4.28
C MET A 5 40.03 -37.07 -2.83
N SER A 6 40.45 -36.12 -1.99
CA SER A 6 40.00 -35.98 -0.60
C SER A 6 38.52 -35.59 -0.55
N LYS A 7 37.69 -36.40 0.11
CA LYS A 7 36.26 -36.11 0.36
C LYS A 7 36.16 -34.88 1.28
N LYS A 8 35.66 -33.76 0.76
CA LYS A 8 35.23 -32.62 1.57
C LYS A 8 34.15 -33.09 2.54
N GLY A 9 34.43 -33.00 3.85
CA GLY A 9 33.49 -33.33 4.91
C GLY A 9 32.25 -32.44 4.83
N LYS A 10 31.07 -33.05 4.92
CA LYS A 10 29.80 -32.32 5.06
C LYS A 10 29.85 -31.50 6.34
N ILE A 11 29.76 -30.18 6.21
CA ILE A 11 29.63 -29.28 7.35
C ILE A 11 28.22 -29.47 7.91
N ASN A 12 28.11 -30.14 9.04
CA ASN A 12 26.86 -30.28 9.78
C ASN A 12 26.71 -29.05 10.68
N ILE A 13 26.05 -28.01 10.17
CA ILE A 13 25.72 -26.82 10.97
C ILE A 13 24.58 -27.23 11.91
N LYS A 14 24.89 -27.41 13.20
CA LYS A 14 23.88 -27.64 14.23
C LYS A 14 22.96 -26.42 14.27
N SER A 15 21.66 -26.64 14.08
CA SER A 15 20.63 -25.61 14.30
C SER A 15 20.79 -25.03 15.71
N PHE A 16 20.95 -23.71 15.79
CA PHE A 16 20.93 -23.00 17.07
C PHE A 16 19.54 -23.15 17.69
N ARG A 17 19.42 -24.02 18.69
CA ARG A 17 18.16 -24.34 19.40
C ARG A 17 17.85 -23.35 20.52
N ASN A 18 18.12 -22.06 20.31
CA ASN A 18 17.49 -21.03 21.12
C ASN A 18 16.58 -20.27 20.16
N PRO A 19 15.25 -20.49 20.18
CA PRO A 19 14.36 -19.48 19.67
C PRO A 19 14.71 -18.24 20.47
N ILE A 20 15.21 -17.20 19.80
CA ILE A 20 15.18 -15.86 20.38
C ILE A 20 13.69 -15.67 20.68
N GLN A 21 13.30 -15.73 21.95
CA GLN A 21 11.95 -15.39 22.35
C GLN A 21 11.79 -13.93 21.94
N MET A 22 11.10 -13.70 20.83
CA MET A 22 10.70 -12.36 20.44
C MET A 22 9.89 -11.79 21.60
N ASP A 23 10.15 -10.54 21.92
CA ASP A 23 9.32 -9.76 22.83
C ASP A 23 7.84 -9.97 22.44
N PRO A 24 6.96 -10.37 23.37
CA PRO A 24 5.53 -10.50 23.09
C PRO A 24 4.91 -9.27 22.43
N ASN A 25 5.47 -8.07 22.66
CA ASN A 25 5.00 -6.82 22.08
C ASN A 25 5.66 -6.46 20.75
N TYR A 26 6.60 -7.29 20.25
CA TYR A 26 7.25 -7.09 18.97
C TYR A 26 6.28 -6.81 17.81
N PRO A 27 5.23 -7.63 17.55
CA PRO A 27 4.35 -7.41 16.41
C PRO A 27 3.62 -6.06 16.46
N ASP A 28 3.16 -5.65 17.64
CA ASP A 28 2.42 -4.39 17.81
C ASP A 28 3.33 -3.17 17.66
N ASN A 29 4.53 -3.23 18.21
CA ASN A 29 5.51 -2.15 18.10
C ASN A 29 6.01 -1.98 16.66
N THR A 30 6.30 -3.10 15.98
CA THR A 30 6.73 -3.07 14.57
C THR A 30 5.60 -2.63 13.67
N TRP A 31 4.36 -3.07 13.91
CA TRP A 31 3.20 -2.59 13.17
C TRP A 31 3.01 -1.09 13.35
N ARG A 32 3.12 -0.56 14.58
CA ARG A 32 3.03 0.88 14.84
C ARG A 32 4.04 1.68 14.03
N LEU A 33 5.30 1.23 14.01
CA LEU A 33 6.35 1.86 13.21
C LEU A 33 6.01 1.88 11.72
N LEU A 34 5.51 0.78 11.18
CA LEU A 34 5.10 0.70 9.77
C LEU A 34 3.87 1.57 9.49
N LYS A 35 2.89 1.59 10.39
CA LYS A 35 1.70 2.45 10.31
C LYS A 35 2.09 3.93 10.28
N ASP A 36 2.98 4.36 11.16
CA ASP A 36 3.47 5.75 11.19
C ASP A 36 4.17 6.11 9.87
N ALA A 37 4.99 5.20 9.34
CA ALA A 37 5.63 5.41 8.04
C ALA A 37 4.61 5.50 6.88
N ILE A 38 3.57 4.67 6.88
CA ILE A 38 2.49 4.74 5.88
C ILE A 38 1.77 6.09 5.96
N HIS A 39 1.49 6.59 7.17
CA HIS A 39 0.90 7.92 7.35
C HIS A 39 1.82 9.03 6.80
N GLU A 40 3.14 8.96 7.02
CA GLU A 40 4.07 9.94 6.46
C GLU A 40 4.17 9.85 4.93
N ILE A 41 4.05 8.65 4.34
CA ILE A 41 3.95 8.48 2.89
C ILE A 41 2.69 9.16 2.36
N HIS A 42 1.53 8.93 2.98
CA HIS A 42 0.26 9.56 2.55
C HIS A 42 0.32 11.09 2.65
N LYS A 43 1.01 11.64 3.64
CA LYS A 43 1.26 13.09 3.79
C LYS A 43 2.30 13.66 2.81
N GLN A 44 2.80 12.86 1.87
CA GLN A 44 3.88 13.24 0.95
C GLN A 44 5.20 13.62 1.68
N ASN A 45 5.43 13.06 2.87
CA ASN A 45 6.60 13.33 3.72
C ASN A 45 7.53 12.12 3.87
N ALA A 46 7.81 11.43 2.75
CA ALA A 46 8.58 10.18 2.78
C ALA A 46 10.11 10.35 2.72
N SER A 47 10.62 11.57 2.60
CA SER A 47 12.06 11.84 2.42
C SER A 47 12.92 11.43 3.62
N GLY A 48 12.33 11.44 4.82
CA GLY A 48 13.00 11.02 6.06
C GLY A 48 12.92 9.51 6.36
N LEU A 49 12.25 8.72 5.53
CA LEU A 49 12.01 7.31 5.79
C LEU A 49 13.18 6.42 5.34
N SER A 50 13.57 5.49 6.20
CA SER A 50 14.54 4.44 5.86
C SER A 50 13.83 3.24 5.22
N TYR A 51 13.81 3.17 3.89
CA TYR A 51 13.16 2.07 3.16
C TYR A 51 13.74 0.69 3.49
N GLU A 52 15.05 0.59 3.72
CA GLU A 52 15.70 -0.67 4.11
C GLU A 52 15.20 -1.14 5.48
N GLU A 53 15.10 -0.22 6.44
CA GLU A 53 14.59 -0.52 7.78
C GLU A 53 13.12 -0.92 7.75
N LEU A 54 12.29 -0.17 7.03
CA LEU A 54 10.86 -0.45 6.87
C LEU A 54 10.65 -1.81 6.20
N TYR A 55 11.36 -2.08 5.11
CA TYR A 55 11.33 -3.37 4.43
C TYR A 55 11.76 -4.52 5.36
N ARG A 56 12.86 -4.35 6.12
CA ARG A 56 13.35 -5.37 7.06
C ARG A 56 12.33 -5.66 8.17
N ASN A 57 11.67 -4.63 8.69
CA ASN A 57 10.60 -4.77 9.67
C ASN A 57 9.40 -5.53 9.10
N ALA A 58 8.90 -5.13 7.93
CA ALA A 58 7.79 -5.82 7.24
C ALA A 58 8.14 -7.27 6.90
N TYR A 59 9.36 -7.52 6.41
CA TYR A 59 9.88 -8.85 6.13
C TYR A 59 9.83 -9.73 7.39
N ASN A 60 10.33 -9.23 8.52
CA ASN A 60 10.34 -9.98 9.77
C ASN A 60 8.92 -10.26 10.28
N MET A 61 7.98 -9.32 10.15
CA MET A 61 6.57 -9.58 10.49
C MET A 61 6.00 -10.77 9.71
N VAL A 62 6.21 -10.82 8.39
CA VAL A 62 5.74 -11.94 7.56
C VAL A 62 6.47 -13.24 7.89
N LEU A 63 7.79 -13.19 8.07
CA LEU A 63 8.62 -14.33 8.44
C LEU A 63 8.14 -15.00 9.73
N HIS A 64 7.79 -14.18 10.73
CA HIS A 64 7.30 -14.62 12.04
C HIS A 64 5.78 -14.84 12.09
N LYS A 65 5.14 -15.02 10.92
CA LYS A 65 3.71 -15.38 10.77
C LYS A 65 2.72 -14.29 11.20
N TYR A 66 3.14 -13.03 11.26
CA TYR A 66 2.28 -11.86 11.49
C TYR A 66 1.75 -11.24 10.19
N GLY A 67 1.74 -11.98 9.08
CA GLY A 67 1.29 -11.48 7.78
C GLY A 67 -0.17 -11.02 7.76
N ASN A 68 -1.06 -11.69 8.51
CA ASN A 68 -2.46 -11.28 8.60
C ASN A 68 -2.62 -9.94 9.33
N LEU A 69 -1.92 -9.76 10.45
CA LEU A 69 -1.91 -8.50 11.19
C LEU A 69 -1.43 -7.35 10.30
N LEU A 70 -0.33 -7.57 9.58
CA LEU A 70 0.25 -6.57 8.68
C LEU A 70 -0.71 -6.23 7.52
N TYR A 71 -1.32 -7.22 6.89
CA TYR A 71 -2.25 -7.01 5.78
C TYR A 71 -3.53 -6.30 6.21
N SER A 72 -4.19 -6.77 7.27
CA SER A 72 -5.41 -6.15 7.77
C SER A 72 -5.16 -4.75 8.31
N GLY A 73 -4.02 -4.52 8.96
CA GLY A 73 -3.62 -3.19 9.40
C GLY A 73 -3.39 -2.25 8.22
N LEU A 74 -2.74 -2.71 7.15
CA LEU A 74 -2.58 -1.91 5.93
C LEU A 74 -3.94 -1.54 5.33
N GLU A 75 -4.84 -2.52 5.19
CA GLU A 75 -6.18 -2.32 4.65
C GLU A 75 -6.94 -1.25 5.44
N GLU A 76 -6.91 -1.32 6.78
CA GLU A 76 -7.54 -0.34 7.66
C GLU A 76 -6.96 1.07 7.50
N VAL A 77 -5.63 1.20 7.48
CA VAL A 77 -4.96 2.51 7.37
C VAL A 77 -5.24 3.18 6.03
N VAL A 78 -5.24 2.41 4.94
CA VAL A 78 -5.54 2.94 3.59
C VAL A 78 -7.02 3.30 3.46
N ASP A 79 -7.93 2.46 3.97
CA ASP A 79 -9.38 2.74 4.00
C ASP A 79 -9.69 4.02 4.78
N GLU A 80 -9.14 4.16 5.99
CA GLU A 80 -9.32 5.35 6.83
C GLU A 80 -8.84 6.62 6.12
N HIS A 81 -7.64 6.59 5.54
CA HIS A 81 -7.09 7.72 4.81
C HIS A 81 -7.97 8.11 3.60
N LEU A 82 -8.40 7.14 2.80
CA LEU A 82 -9.22 7.43 1.61
C LEU A 82 -10.60 7.98 1.98
N ARG A 83 -11.18 7.59 3.12
CA ARG A 83 -12.42 8.22 3.62
C ARG A 83 -12.22 9.69 3.97
N GLU A 84 -11.08 10.07 4.52
CA GLU A 84 -10.76 11.48 4.79
C GLU A 84 -10.54 12.29 3.50
N VAL A 85 -9.85 11.69 2.52
CA VAL A 85 -9.67 12.26 1.19
C VAL A 85 -11.02 12.45 0.49
N SER A 86 -11.91 11.45 0.56
CA SER A 86 -13.27 11.50 0.01
C SER A 86 -14.06 12.70 0.54
N LYS A 87 -14.02 12.94 1.86
CA LYS A 87 -14.65 14.11 2.49
C LYS A 87 -14.06 15.42 1.95
N THR A 88 -12.75 15.49 1.77
CA THR A 88 -12.05 16.69 1.29
C THR A 88 -12.41 17.03 -0.17
N ILE A 89 -12.58 16.00 -1.01
CA ILE A 89 -13.04 16.16 -2.40
C ILE A 89 -14.51 16.60 -2.43
N SER A 90 -15.36 15.97 -1.61
CA SER A 90 -16.82 16.19 -1.63
C SER A 90 -17.22 17.60 -1.22
N VAL A 91 -16.41 18.31 -0.43
CA VAL A 91 -16.68 19.70 0.00
C VAL A 91 -16.24 20.76 -1.03
N ALA A 92 -15.66 20.36 -2.17
CA ALA A 92 -15.28 21.29 -3.23
C ALA A 92 -16.49 22.07 -3.75
N LYS A 93 -16.36 23.38 -3.91
CA LYS A 93 -17.48 24.27 -4.24
C LYS A 93 -17.74 24.41 -5.73
N THR A 94 -16.68 24.34 -6.53
CA THR A 94 -16.74 24.44 -7.99
C THR A 94 -16.33 23.13 -8.64
N ASP A 95 -16.75 22.90 -9.89
CA ASP A 95 -16.39 21.68 -10.61
C ASP A 95 -14.90 21.62 -10.96
N GLU A 96 -14.28 22.77 -11.22
CA GLU A 96 -12.83 22.90 -11.40
C GLU A 96 -12.06 22.49 -10.12
N GLU A 97 -12.48 22.98 -8.95
CA GLU A 97 -11.88 22.59 -7.67
C GLU A 97 -12.09 21.10 -7.39
N PHE A 98 -13.28 20.58 -7.70
CA PHE A 98 -13.61 19.17 -7.52
C PHE A 98 -12.72 18.27 -8.39
N LEU A 99 -12.62 18.55 -9.68
CA LEU A 99 -11.79 17.79 -10.62
C LEU A 99 -10.31 17.88 -10.23
N GLY A 100 -9.81 19.07 -9.89
CA GLY A 100 -8.43 19.26 -9.45
C GLY A 100 -8.08 18.44 -8.21
N LYS A 101 -8.96 18.44 -7.19
CA LYS A 101 -8.76 17.62 -5.98
C LYS A 101 -8.86 16.13 -6.27
N LEU A 102 -9.74 15.71 -7.16
CA LEU A 102 -9.89 14.30 -7.52
C LEU A 102 -8.65 13.78 -8.28
N ASP A 103 -8.14 14.57 -9.21
CA ASP A 103 -6.92 14.25 -9.96
C ASP A 103 -5.69 14.21 -9.05
N GLU A 104 -5.51 15.23 -8.21
CA GLU A 104 -4.43 15.27 -7.21
C GLU A 104 -4.50 14.07 -6.26
N ALA A 105 -5.70 13.73 -5.75
CA ALA A 105 -5.89 12.58 -4.89
C ALA A 105 -5.51 11.27 -5.58
N TRP A 106 -5.85 11.12 -6.86
CA TRP A 106 -5.51 9.92 -7.64
C TRP A 106 -3.99 9.80 -7.87
N GLU A 107 -3.34 10.87 -8.30
CA GLU A 107 -1.89 10.87 -8.53
C GLU A 107 -1.10 10.61 -7.23
N ASN A 108 -1.47 11.29 -6.15
CA ASN A 108 -0.86 11.08 -4.82
C ASN A 108 -1.09 9.65 -4.32
N HIS A 109 -2.27 9.08 -4.53
CA HIS A 109 -2.58 7.71 -4.13
C HIS A 109 -1.72 6.69 -4.89
N LYS A 110 -1.58 6.83 -6.22
CA LYS A 110 -0.72 5.94 -7.01
C LYS A 110 0.72 5.94 -6.51
N ILE A 111 1.29 7.12 -6.31
CA ILE A 111 2.68 7.27 -5.82
C ILE A 111 2.81 6.63 -4.43
N SER A 112 1.91 6.96 -3.52
CA SER A 112 1.91 6.44 -2.15
C SER A 112 1.82 4.91 -2.13
N MET A 113 0.91 4.33 -2.92
CA MET A 113 0.72 2.87 -2.99
C MET A 113 1.90 2.15 -3.64
N LEU A 114 2.61 2.76 -4.60
CA LEU A 114 3.86 2.20 -5.13
C LEU A 114 4.94 2.11 -4.04
N MET A 115 5.10 3.17 -3.23
CA MET A 115 6.07 3.19 -2.13
C MET A 115 5.72 2.17 -1.05
N ILE A 116 4.44 2.06 -0.69
CA ILE A 116 3.97 1.08 0.28
C ILE A 116 4.15 -0.35 -0.24
N ARG A 117 3.85 -0.60 -1.52
CA ARG A 117 4.12 -1.89 -2.18
C ARG A 117 5.60 -2.25 -2.11
N ASP A 118 6.49 -1.30 -2.34
CA ASP A 118 7.94 -1.56 -2.34
C ASP A 118 8.44 -1.89 -0.92
N ILE A 119 7.92 -1.23 0.12
CA ILE A 119 8.18 -1.58 1.52
C ILE A 119 7.63 -2.98 1.87
N LEU A 120 6.43 -3.30 1.39
CA LEU A 120 5.72 -4.54 1.72
C LEU A 120 5.92 -5.66 0.69
N MET A 121 6.93 -5.54 -0.19
CA MET A 121 7.09 -6.43 -1.35
C MET A 121 7.23 -7.91 -1.00
N TYR A 122 7.74 -8.23 0.21
CA TYR A 122 7.86 -9.60 0.68
C TYR A 122 6.50 -10.20 1.08
N MET A 123 5.58 -9.38 1.60
CA MET A 123 4.21 -9.80 1.92
C MET A 123 3.47 -10.25 0.66
N ASP A 124 3.57 -9.50 -0.45
CA ASP A 124 2.99 -9.87 -1.74
C ASP A 124 3.51 -11.24 -2.22
N ARG A 125 4.81 -11.48 -2.07
CA ARG A 125 5.46 -12.71 -2.55
C ARG A 125 5.13 -13.95 -1.71
N VAL A 126 4.97 -13.79 -0.39
CA VAL A 126 4.96 -14.93 0.55
C VAL A 126 3.63 -15.12 1.24
N TYR A 127 2.89 -14.05 1.53
CA TYR A 127 1.65 -14.11 2.29
C TYR A 127 0.40 -14.03 1.41
N VAL A 128 0.37 -13.09 0.46
CA VAL A 128 -0.86 -12.74 -0.29
C VAL A 128 -1.44 -13.92 -1.07
N LEU A 129 -0.60 -14.65 -1.82
CA LEU A 129 -1.07 -15.78 -2.64
C LEU A 129 -1.65 -16.93 -1.79
N PRO A 130 -0.96 -17.45 -0.76
CA PRO A 130 -1.55 -18.47 0.12
C PRO A 130 -2.78 -18.00 0.89
N ALA A 131 -2.87 -16.71 1.21
CA ALA A 131 -4.00 -16.13 1.93
C ALA A 131 -5.20 -15.75 1.03
N CYS A 132 -5.09 -15.97 -0.29
CA CYS A 132 -6.10 -15.57 -1.29
C CYS A 132 -6.52 -14.10 -1.15
N ARG A 133 -5.56 -13.21 -0.90
CA ARG A 133 -5.75 -11.76 -0.78
C ARG A 133 -5.33 -11.05 -2.06
N LEU A 134 -5.71 -9.78 -2.19
CA LEU A 134 -5.22 -8.92 -3.27
C LEU A 134 -3.77 -8.49 -2.99
N PRO A 135 -2.90 -8.40 -4.01
CA PRO A 135 -1.61 -7.72 -3.88
C PRO A 135 -1.77 -6.28 -3.37
N VAL A 136 -0.74 -5.74 -2.71
CA VAL A 136 -0.81 -4.43 -2.03
C VAL A 136 -1.30 -3.32 -2.95
N TYR A 137 -0.78 -3.24 -4.17
CA TYR A 137 -1.21 -2.21 -5.13
C TYR A 137 -2.67 -2.38 -5.56
N ASP A 138 -3.09 -3.61 -5.83
CA ASP A 138 -4.46 -3.93 -6.24
C ASP A 138 -5.47 -3.70 -5.11
N LEU A 139 -5.09 -3.97 -3.85
CA LEU A 139 -5.86 -3.57 -2.68
C LEU A 139 -6.06 -2.05 -2.66
N GLY A 140 -5.00 -1.27 -2.88
CA GLY A 140 -5.10 0.18 -2.96
C GLY A 140 -6.05 0.67 -4.06
N LEU A 141 -6.05 0.03 -5.23
CA LEU A 141 -6.98 0.34 -6.32
C LEU A 141 -8.43 0.02 -5.94
N GLU A 142 -8.66 -1.13 -5.30
CA GLU A 142 -10.01 -1.55 -4.88
C GLU A 142 -10.56 -0.62 -3.80
N LEU A 143 -9.73 -0.19 -2.84
CA LEU A 143 -10.11 0.78 -1.81
C LEU A 143 -10.40 2.15 -2.43
N PHE A 144 -9.55 2.66 -3.32
CA PHE A 144 -9.80 3.93 -4.00
C PHE A 144 -11.11 3.88 -4.80
N ARG A 145 -11.35 2.78 -5.51
CA ARG A 145 -12.61 2.55 -6.24
C ARG A 145 -13.81 2.60 -5.31
N LYS A 146 -13.70 1.99 -4.12
CA LYS A 146 -14.79 1.89 -3.14
C LYS A 146 -15.06 3.22 -2.44
N ASP A 147 -14.03 3.87 -1.91
CA ASP A 147 -14.17 5.02 -0.99
C ASP A 147 -14.14 6.38 -1.71
N ILE A 148 -13.60 6.45 -2.93
CA ILE A 148 -13.57 7.66 -3.76
C ILE A 148 -14.51 7.50 -4.98
N ALA A 149 -14.15 6.64 -5.94
CA ALA A 149 -14.83 6.63 -7.24
C ALA A 149 -16.30 6.19 -7.19
N LYS A 150 -16.66 5.36 -6.20
CA LYS A 150 -18.05 4.93 -5.95
C LYS A 150 -18.69 5.58 -4.73
N ALA A 151 -18.04 6.58 -4.12
CA ALA A 151 -18.73 7.40 -3.14
C ALA A 151 -19.91 8.12 -3.83
N PRO A 152 -21.15 8.02 -3.33
CA PRO A 152 -22.34 8.51 -4.04
C PRO A 152 -22.21 9.96 -4.52
N ASP A 153 -21.72 10.84 -3.65
CA ASP A 153 -21.60 12.27 -3.92
C ASP A 153 -20.54 12.58 -4.99
N ILE A 154 -19.42 11.83 -5.00
CA ILE A 154 -18.35 11.96 -5.99
C ILE A 154 -18.78 11.34 -7.31
N GLN A 155 -19.34 10.13 -7.28
CA GLN A 155 -19.73 9.38 -8.46
C GLN A 155 -20.78 10.13 -9.29
N HIS A 156 -21.82 10.64 -8.63
CA HIS A 156 -22.88 11.39 -9.29
C HIS A 156 -22.32 12.63 -9.96
N ARG A 157 -21.62 13.48 -9.19
CA ARG A 157 -21.06 14.73 -9.68
C ARG A 157 -20.06 14.53 -10.82
N LEU A 158 -19.16 13.56 -10.68
CA LEU A 158 -18.21 13.23 -11.75
C LEU A 158 -18.93 12.78 -13.02
N SER A 159 -19.99 11.98 -12.90
CA SER A 159 -20.76 11.54 -14.06
C SER A 159 -21.45 12.70 -14.78
N GLU A 160 -22.04 13.64 -14.03
CA GLU A 160 -22.67 14.84 -14.59
C GLU A 160 -21.64 15.71 -15.33
N ILE A 161 -20.48 15.96 -14.72
CA ILE A 161 -19.40 16.74 -15.31
C ILE A 161 -18.92 16.08 -16.61
N VAL A 162 -18.58 14.79 -16.59
CA VAL A 162 -18.08 14.08 -17.78
C VAL A 162 -19.11 14.08 -18.92
N LEU A 163 -20.40 13.90 -18.59
CA LEU A 163 -21.46 13.97 -19.59
C LEU A 163 -21.58 15.37 -20.22
N GLU A 164 -21.45 16.44 -19.43
CA GLU A 164 -21.47 17.80 -19.96
C GLU A 164 -20.22 18.10 -20.79
N LEU A 165 -19.03 17.66 -20.37
CA LEU A 165 -17.81 17.80 -21.17
C LEU A 165 -17.95 17.10 -22.53
N ILE A 166 -18.47 15.87 -22.57
CA ILE A 166 -18.75 15.18 -23.84
C ILE A 166 -19.75 15.96 -24.70
N ARG A 167 -20.75 16.60 -24.08
CA ARG A 167 -21.76 17.40 -24.80
C ARG A 167 -21.13 18.64 -25.43
N LEU A 168 -20.30 19.37 -24.67
CA LEU A 168 -19.60 20.57 -25.10
C LEU A 168 -18.59 20.27 -26.22
N GLU A 169 -17.83 19.18 -26.09
CA GLU A 169 -16.90 18.71 -27.13
C GLU A 169 -17.65 18.43 -28.44
N ARG A 170 -18.81 17.76 -28.37
CA ARG A 170 -19.65 17.47 -29.55
C ARG A 170 -20.22 18.72 -30.21
N THR A 171 -20.36 19.82 -29.48
CA THR A 171 -20.80 21.12 -30.03
C THR A 171 -19.66 21.97 -30.59
N GLY A 172 -18.42 21.47 -30.57
CA GLY A 172 -17.26 22.10 -31.18
C GLY A 172 -16.43 22.96 -30.22
N GLU A 173 -16.69 22.91 -28.91
CA GLU A 173 -15.82 23.53 -27.91
C GLU A 173 -14.60 22.63 -27.66
N ARG A 174 -13.44 23.26 -27.45
CA ARG A 174 -12.20 22.55 -27.15
C ARG A 174 -12.10 22.37 -25.64
N ILE A 175 -12.01 21.13 -25.20
CA ILE A 175 -11.87 20.75 -23.79
C ILE A 175 -10.49 20.14 -23.61
N ASP A 176 -9.85 20.45 -22.49
CA ASP A 176 -8.56 19.89 -22.06
C ASP A 176 -8.74 18.62 -21.22
#